data_AF-X8CCW3-F1
#
_entry.id   AF-X8CCW3-F1
#
_cell.length_a   1.000
_cell.length_b   1.000
_cell.length_c   1.000
_cell.angle_alpha   90.00
_cell.angle_beta   90.00
_cell.angle_gamma   90.00
#
_symmetry.space_group_name_H-M   'P 1'
#
loop_
_entity.id
_entity.type
_entity.pdbx_description
1 polymer ?
#
loop_
_entity_poly.entity_id
_entity_poly.type
_entity_poly.pdbx_seq_one_letter_code
_entity_poly.pdbx_strand_id
1 'polypeptide(L)'
;MQSGEDVDLCWRLIESGVRLRYEPIALVAHDHRTELRDWLARKAFYGGSAAPLSVRHPDKTAPVVISGWALMTWTLMAFGSTLSRLASIVLAVLTGRRIARAMRSAETSMTDVAMIAGRGLWSAALQLASALCRHYWPLALMAATMSRHFRRVVLVAAVMDGVVDWLRRRDAVGDDVEPIGLPTYLVLKRVDDLAYGLGLWWGVLRERNVRALKPQIRS
;
A
#
# COMPACT_ATOMS: atom_id res chain seq x y z
N MET A 1 22.23 -9.02 8.42
CA MET A 1 20.76 -8.96 8.30
C MET A 1 20.27 -10.39 8.18
N GLN A 2 19.24 -10.78 8.94
CA GLN A 2 18.67 -12.13 8.83
C GLN A 2 17.41 -12.17 7.96
N SER A 3 16.77 -11.02 7.72
CA SER A 3 15.56 -10.87 6.89
C SER A 3 15.77 -9.69 5.95
N GLY A 4 15.40 -9.82 4.67
CA GLY A 4 15.56 -8.81 3.62
C GLY A 4 16.97 -8.75 3.00
N GLU A 5 17.79 -9.76 3.25
CA GLU A 5 19.16 -9.90 2.75
C GLU A 5 19.25 -9.96 1.21
N ASP A 6 18.22 -10.51 0.58
CA ASP A 6 18.03 -10.58 -0.87
C ASP A 6 17.85 -9.19 -1.48
N VAL A 7 16.97 -8.37 -0.89
CA VAL A 7 16.72 -6.98 -1.29
C VAL A 7 17.95 -6.11 -1.04
N ASP A 8 18.60 -6.26 0.12
CA ASP A 8 19.85 -5.57 0.45
C ASP A 8 20.96 -5.87 -0.57
N LEU A 9 21.12 -7.15 -0.94
CA LEU A 9 22.08 -7.54 -1.98
C LEU A 9 21.74 -6.88 -3.33
N CYS A 10 20.48 -6.94 -3.76
CA CYS A 10 20.05 -6.33 -5.01
C CYS A 10 20.34 -4.82 -5.04
N TRP A 11 20.05 -4.12 -3.95
CA TRP A 11 20.31 -2.68 -3.87
C TRP A 11 21.78 -2.34 -3.86
N ARG A 12 22.62 -3.10 -3.15
CA ARG A 12 24.08 -2.92 -3.17
C ARG A 12 24.67 -3.16 -4.56
N LEU A 13 24.18 -4.15 -5.29
CA LEU A 13 24.60 -4.41 -6.68
C LEU A 13 24.23 -3.25 -7.61
N ILE A 14 23.00 -2.73 -7.50
CA ILE A 14 22.59 -1.55 -8.28
C ILE A 14 23.46 -0.33 -7.93
N GLU A 15 23.73 -0.11 -6.64
CA GLU A 15 24.59 1.00 -6.16
C GLU A 15 26.04 0.85 -6.64
N SER A 16 26.53 -0.37 -6.87
CA SER A 16 27.84 -0.63 -7.47
C SER A 16 27.83 -0.58 -9.01
N GLY A 17 26.74 -0.14 -9.64
CA GLY A 17 26.63 0.03 -11.08
C GLY A 17 26.21 -1.23 -11.85
N VAL A 18 25.90 -2.34 -11.16
CA VAL A 18 25.40 -3.56 -11.80
C VAL A 18 23.95 -3.36 -12.22
N ARG A 19 23.60 -3.82 -13.42
CA ARG A 19 22.23 -3.81 -13.93
C ARG A 19 21.53 -5.11 -13.58
N LEU A 20 20.40 -5.01 -12.90
CA LEU A 20 19.49 -6.14 -12.66
C LEU A 20 18.35 -6.12 -13.68
N ARG A 21 18.04 -7.27 -14.28
CA ARG A 21 16.94 -7.45 -15.24
C ARG A 21 15.95 -8.47 -14.69
N TYR A 22 14.66 -8.15 -14.74
CA TYR A 22 13.60 -9.12 -14.52
C TYR A 22 13.41 -9.99 -15.77
N GLU A 23 13.44 -11.31 -15.60
CA GLU A 23 13.27 -12.28 -16.68
C GLU A 23 11.92 -13.00 -16.53
N PRO A 24 10.86 -12.59 -17.24
CA PRO A 24 9.51 -13.13 -17.04
C PRO A 24 9.34 -14.58 -17.51
N ILE A 25 10.19 -15.06 -18.42
CA ILE A 25 10.11 -16.46 -18.91
C ILE A 25 10.88 -17.45 -18.02
N ALA A 26 11.69 -16.96 -17.09
CA ALA A 26 12.42 -17.82 -16.17
C ALA A 26 11.45 -18.36 -15.11
N LEU A 27 11.33 -19.68 -15.04
CA LEU A 27 10.49 -20.38 -14.06
C LEU A 27 11.39 -21.07 -13.03
N VAL A 28 11.07 -20.86 -11.76
CA VAL A 28 11.76 -21.50 -10.63
C VAL A 28 10.71 -22.17 -9.77
N ALA A 29 10.83 -23.49 -9.60
CA ALA A 29 10.00 -24.22 -8.65
C ALA A 29 10.41 -23.86 -7.22
N HIS A 30 9.42 -23.59 -6.37
CA HIS A 30 9.66 -23.25 -4.98
C HIS A 30 8.59 -23.89 -4.10
N ASP A 31 9.02 -24.58 -3.05
CA ASP A 31 8.11 -25.16 -2.06
C ASP A 31 7.43 -24.05 -1.25
N HIS A 32 6.12 -23.95 -1.39
CA HIS A 32 5.33 -22.98 -0.64
C HIS A 32 4.95 -23.56 0.71
N ARG A 33 4.93 -22.70 1.73
CA ARG A 33 4.40 -23.06 3.04
C ARG A 33 2.88 -23.12 2.93
N THR A 34 2.31 -24.29 3.20
CA THR A 34 0.86 -24.54 3.17
C THR A 34 0.20 -24.35 4.52
N GLU A 35 0.96 -24.40 5.61
CA GLU A 35 0.47 -24.21 6.96
C GLU A 35 0.29 -22.73 7.32
N LEU A 36 -0.90 -22.40 7.86
CA LEU A 36 -1.26 -21.02 8.20
C LEU A 36 -0.27 -20.39 9.19
N ARG A 37 0.17 -21.14 10.20
CA ARG A 37 1.12 -20.67 11.21
C ARG A 37 2.46 -20.26 10.59
N ASP A 38 3.00 -21.10 9.73
CA ASP A 38 4.31 -20.88 9.11
C ASP A 38 4.25 -19.76 8.08
N TRP A 39 3.11 -19.63 7.40
CA TRP A 39 2.81 -18.48 6.55
C TRP A 39 2.79 -17.17 7.34
N LEU A 40 2.06 -17.11 8.46
CA LEU A 40 1.99 -15.90 9.29
C LEU A 40 3.34 -15.52 9.90
N ALA A 41 4.08 -16.50 10.41
CA ALA A 41 5.42 -16.29 10.93
C ALA A 41 6.33 -15.67 9.85
N ARG A 42 6.22 -16.15 8.59
CA ARG A 42 6.96 -15.60 7.46
C ARG A 42 6.55 -14.16 7.13
N LYS A 43 5.26 -13.82 7.20
CA LYS A 43 4.78 -12.45 6.97
C LYS A 43 5.29 -11.47 8.03
N ALA A 44 5.27 -11.87 9.30
CA ALA A 44 5.87 -11.09 10.38
C ALA A 44 7.39 -10.94 10.21
N PHE A 45 8.08 -12.01 9.81
CA PHE A 45 9.51 -11.97 9.51
C PHE A 45 9.86 -10.98 8.40
N TYR A 46 9.05 -10.91 7.33
CA TYR A 46 9.21 -9.90 6.27
C TYR A 46 8.87 -8.50 6.74
N GLY A 47 7.83 -8.32 7.56
CA GLY A 47 7.55 -7.01 8.17
C GLY A 47 8.76 -6.48 8.95
N GLY A 48 9.42 -7.36 9.71
CA GLY A 48 10.59 -7.01 10.53
C GLY A 48 11.85 -6.61 9.77
N SER A 49 11.94 -6.84 8.45
CA SER A 49 13.11 -6.40 7.65
C SER A 49 13.06 -4.93 7.26
N ALA A 50 11.89 -4.29 7.29
CA ALA A 50 11.74 -2.92 6.82
C ALA A 50 12.60 -1.91 7.61
N ALA A 51 12.68 -2.07 8.94
CA ALA A 51 13.50 -1.21 9.79
C ALA A 51 15.01 -1.32 9.51
N PRO A 52 15.65 -2.50 9.53
CA PRO A 52 17.08 -2.61 9.21
C PRO A 52 17.39 -2.23 7.76
N LEU A 53 16.50 -2.51 6.80
CA LEU A 53 16.65 -2.03 5.43
C LEU A 53 16.63 -0.49 5.37
N SER A 54 15.77 0.18 6.14
CA SER A 54 15.69 1.65 6.15
C SER A 54 16.91 2.34 6.78
N VAL A 55 17.68 1.61 7.60
CA VAL A 55 18.97 2.08 8.13
C VAL A 55 20.03 2.08 7.02
N ARG A 56 20.06 1.01 6.21
CA ARG A 56 21.06 0.82 5.15
C ARG A 56 20.75 1.56 3.87
N HIS A 57 19.47 1.65 3.50
CA HIS A 57 18.98 2.27 2.27
C HIS A 57 17.80 3.22 2.57
N PRO A 58 18.08 4.42 3.15
CA PRO A 58 17.07 5.31 3.72
C PRO A 58 15.93 5.72 2.77
N ASP A 59 16.21 5.84 1.48
CA ASP A 59 15.26 6.37 0.50
C ASP A 59 14.49 5.29 -0.28
N LYS A 60 14.75 4.01 0.00
CA LYS A 60 14.21 2.87 -0.78
C LYS A 60 13.10 2.07 -0.08
N THR A 61 12.79 2.37 1.18
CA THR A 61 11.87 1.56 2.02
C THR A 61 10.57 2.27 2.39
N ALA A 62 10.17 3.30 1.66
CA ALA A 62 8.98 4.07 2.02
C ALA A 62 7.71 3.20 1.89
N PRO A 63 6.88 3.09 2.95
CA PRO A 63 5.69 2.25 2.95
C PRO A 63 4.61 2.76 2.00
N VAL A 64 4.61 4.06 1.72
CA VAL A 64 3.68 4.73 0.82
C VAL A 64 4.44 5.82 0.06
N VAL A 65 4.22 5.87 -1.25
CA VAL A 65 4.68 6.95 -2.13
C VAL A 65 3.46 7.60 -2.74
N ILE A 66 3.06 8.76 -2.21
CA ILE A 66 1.81 9.44 -2.58
C ILE A 66 2.05 10.93 -2.84
N SER A 67 1.26 11.54 -3.74
CA SER A 67 1.33 12.99 -3.92
C SER A 67 0.73 13.72 -2.70
N GLY A 68 1.29 14.87 -2.33
CA GLY A 68 0.78 15.67 -1.21
C GLY A 68 -0.68 16.08 -1.40
N TRP A 69 -1.07 16.37 -2.64
CA TRP A 69 -2.45 16.71 -3.02
C TRP A 69 -3.41 15.53 -2.83
N ALA A 70 -3.03 14.32 -3.25
CA ALA A 70 -3.86 13.14 -3.07
C ALA A 70 -4.02 12.80 -1.58
N LEU A 71 -2.92 12.88 -0.82
CA LEU A 71 -2.95 12.68 0.63
C LEU A 71 -3.92 13.67 1.30
N MET A 72 -3.83 14.96 0.96
CA MET A 72 -4.70 16.01 1.52
C MET A 72 -6.16 15.84 1.12
N THR A 73 -6.43 15.46 -0.13
CA THR A 73 -7.79 15.16 -0.61
C THR A 73 -8.42 14.06 0.24
N TRP A 74 -7.71 12.95 0.43
CA TRP A 74 -8.24 11.79 1.13
C TRP A 74 -8.32 11.98 2.65
N THR A 75 -7.40 12.72 3.27
CA THR A 75 -7.51 13.04 4.70
C THR A 75 -8.70 13.96 4.98
N LEU A 76 -8.91 15.00 4.17
CA LEU A 76 -10.08 15.89 4.29
C LEU A 76 -11.39 15.11 4.09
N MET A 77 -11.42 14.20 3.12
CA MET A 77 -12.57 13.31 2.93
C MET A 77 -12.80 12.43 4.17
N ALA A 78 -11.74 11.89 4.78
CA ALA A 78 -11.83 11.04 5.96
C ALA A 78 -12.36 11.75 7.21
N PHE A 79 -12.17 13.07 7.35
CA PHE A 79 -12.74 13.84 8.48
C PHE A 79 -14.27 13.97 8.43
N GLY A 80 -14.89 13.84 7.24
CA GLY A 80 -16.34 13.70 7.09
C GLY A 80 -17.21 14.94 7.38
N SER A 81 -16.64 16.08 7.78
CA SER A 81 -17.42 17.31 7.95
C SER A 81 -17.88 17.85 6.60
N THR A 82 -18.97 18.62 6.56
CA THR A 82 -19.46 19.20 5.29
C THR A 82 -18.39 20.07 4.65
N LEU A 83 -17.70 20.89 5.46
CA LEU A 83 -16.61 21.74 4.99
C LEU A 83 -15.41 20.92 4.48
N SER A 84 -15.03 19.84 5.17
CA SER A 84 -13.89 19.01 4.75
C SER A 84 -14.20 18.23 3.47
N ARG A 85 -15.44 17.76 3.29
CA ARG A 85 -15.88 17.11 2.05
C ARG A 85 -15.86 18.09 0.88
N LEU A 86 -16.41 19.29 1.04
CA LEU A 86 -16.36 20.34 0.02
C LEU A 86 -14.91 20.71 -0.33
N ALA A 87 -14.05 20.88 0.68
CA ALA A 87 -12.64 21.15 0.47
C ALA A 87 -11.94 20.01 -0.31
N SER A 88 -12.24 18.74 -0.02
CA SER A 88 -11.69 17.61 -0.76
C SER A 88 -12.13 17.60 -2.24
N ILE A 89 -13.39 17.94 -2.51
CA ILE A 89 -13.93 18.01 -3.88
C ILE A 89 -13.22 19.13 -4.64
N VAL A 90 -13.09 20.31 -4.03
CA VAL A 90 -12.34 21.43 -4.62
C VAL A 90 -10.90 21.02 -4.91
N LEU A 91 -10.23 20.34 -3.98
CA LEU A 91 -8.85 19.87 -4.16
C LEU A 91 -8.72 18.85 -5.31
N ALA A 92 -9.67 17.92 -5.41
CA ALA A 92 -9.73 16.94 -6.48
C ALA A 92 -9.91 17.62 -7.86
N VAL A 93 -10.80 18.61 -7.94
CA VAL A 93 -11.04 19.40 -9.16
C VAL A 93 -9.79 20.21 -9.54
N LEU A 94 -9.12 20.85 -8.58
CA LEU A 94 -7.88 21.59 -8.83
C LEU A 94 -6.75 20.68 -9.33
N THR A 95 -6.62 19.48 -8.74
CA THR A 95 -5.65 18.47 -9.15
C THR A 95 -5.95 17.98 -10.57
N GLY A 96 -7.21 17.65 -10.87
CA GLY A 96 -7.65 17.25 -12.20
C GLY A 96 -7.39 18.35 -13.24
N ARG A 97 -7.69 19.61 -12.90
CA ARG A 97 -7.36 20.75 -13.75
C ARG A 97 -5.87 20.87 -14.00
N ARG A 98 -5.02 20.71 -12.98
CA ARG A 98 -3.55 20.78 -13.13
C ARG A 98 -3.03 19.69 -14.07
N ILE A 99 -3.54 18.47 -13.96
CA ILE A 99 -3.22 17.36 -14.86
C ILE A 99 -3.63 17.73 -16.29
N ALA A 100 -4.86 18.22 -16.47
CA ALA A 100 -5.35 18.72 -17.76
C ALA A 100 -4.38 19.75 -18.36
N ARG A 101 -3.94 20.72 -17.55
CA ARG A 101 -3.05 21.79 -18.00
C ARG A 101 -1.69 21.28 -18.46
N ALA A 102 -1.13 20.32 -17.75
CA ALA A 102 0.16 19.72 -18.07
C ALA A 102 0.09 18.85 -19.34
N MET A 103 -1.09 18.30 -19.65
CA MET A 103 -1.30 17.43 -20.81
C MET A 103 -1.75 18.18 -22.07
N ARG A 104 -1.99 19.50 -22.01
CA ARG A 104 -2.45 20.31 -23.16
C ARG A 104 -1.52 20.34 -24.37
N SER A 105 -0.26 19.91 -24.24
CA SER A 105 0.64 19.75 -25.39
C SER A 105 0.42 18.44 -26.15
N ALA A 106 -0.31 17.49 -25.59
CA ALA A 106 -0.79 16.29 -26.27
C ALA A 106 -2.25 16.54 -26.70
N GLU A 107 -2.62 16.17 -27.92
CA GLU A 107 -4.00 16.20 -28.45
C GLU A 107 -4.94 15.29 -27.62
N THR A 108 -5.24 15.69 -26.38
CA THR A 108 -5.86 14.85 -25.38
C THR A 108 -7.29 15.31 -25.13
N SER A 109 -8.23 14.37 -25.24
CA SER A 109 -9.63 14.63 -24.97
C SER A 109 -9.86 14.88 -23.48
N MET A 110 -10.86 15.70 -23.15
CA MET A 110 -11.29 15.95 -21.77
C MET A 110 -11.67 14.67 -21.03
N THR A 111 -12.13 13.64 -21.77
CA THR A 111 -12.42 12.31 -21.25
C THR A 111 -11.18 11.59 -20.75
N ASP A 112 -10.05 11.71 -21.44
CA ASP A 112 -8.81 11.02 -21.10
C ASP A 112 -8.20 11.61 -19.84
N VAL A 113 -8.26 12.94 -19.71
CA VAL A 113 -7.85 13.65 -18.51
C VAL A 113 -8.70 13.24 -17.31
N ALA A 114 -10.02 13.18 -17.46
CA ALA A 114 -10.93 12.75 -16.39
C ALA A 114 -10.65 11.29 -15.98
N MET A 115 -10.40 10.41 -16.95
CA MET A 115 -10.08 9.00 -16.72
C MET A 115 -8.75 8.83 -15.99
N ILE A 116 -7.70 9.55 -16.40
CA ILE A 116 -6.38 9.51 -15.76
C ILE A 116 -6.45 10.07 -14.34
N ALA A 117 -7.10 11.23 -14.15
CA ALA A 117 -7.29 11.83 -12.83
C ALA A 117 -8.09 10.90 -11.91
N GLY A 118 -9.17 10.29 -12.41
CA GLY A 118 -9.98 9.32 -11.68
C GLY A 118 -9.18 8.08 -11.28
N ARG A 119 -8.40 7.50 -12.20
CA ARG A 119 -7.51 6.36 -11.91
C ARG A 119 -6.43 6.73 -10.89
N GLY A 120 -5.86 7.94 -10.97
CA GLY A 120 -4.89 8.44 -10.00
C GLY A 120 -5.47 8.57 -8.59
N LEU A 121 -6.65 9.19 -8.48
CA LEU A 121 -7.39 9.31 -7.22
C LEU A 121 -7.74 7.93 -6.64
N TRP A 122 -8.22 7.01 -7.48
CA TRP A 122 -8.55 5.65 -7.10
C TRP A 122 -7.33 4.86 -6.62
N SER A 123 -6.23 4.92 -7.35
CA SER A 123 -4.97 4.28 -6.97
C SER A 123 -4.45 4.83 -5.63
N ALA A 124 -4.52 6.16 -5.44
CA ALA A 124 -4.13 6.78 -4.18
C ALA A 124 -5.04 6.33 -3.01
N ALA A 125 -6.35 6.20 -3.24
CA ALA A 125 -7.29 5.70 -2.25
C ALA A 125 -6.93 4.29 -1.78
N LEU A 126 -6.64 3.39 -2.73
CA LEU A 126 -6.26 2.01 -2.44
C LEU A 126 -4.91 1.92 -1.73
N GLN A 127 -3.93 2.72 -2.14
CA GLN A 127 -2.64 2.79 -1.43
C GLN A 127 -2.81 3.24 0.01
N LEU A 128 -3.64 4.26 0.27
CA LEU A 128 -3.92 4.72 1.63
C LEU A 128 -4.70 3.68 2.44
N ALA A 129 -5.69 3.02 1.82
CA ALA A 129 -6.45 1.95 2.47
C ALA A 129 -5.56 0.77 2.87
N SER A 130 -4.72 0.29 1.95
CA SER A 130 -3.74 -0.77 2.21
C SER A 130 -2.75 -0.36 3.29
N ALA A 131 -2.23 0.88 3.24
CA ALA A 131 -1.31 1.39 4.25
C ALA A 131 -1.95 1.48 5.63
N LEU A 132 -3.21 1.92 5.71
CA LEU A 132 -3.98 2.00 6.96
C LEU A 132 -4.14 0.62 7.60
N CYS A 133 -4.40 -0.41 6.79
CA CYS A 133 -4.62 -1.78 7.28
C CYS A 133 -3.31 -2.52 7.62
N ARG A 134 -2.21 -2.23 6.91
CA ARG A 134 -0.96 -2.99 7.02
C ARG A 134 0.13 -2.27 7.80
N HIS A 135 0.42 -1.02 7.46
CA HIS A 135 1.55 -0.27 8.02
C HIS A 135 1.12 0.55 9.24
N TYR A 136 -0.05 1.18 9.19
CA TYR A 136 -0.55 2.10 10.22
C TYR A 136 -1.67 1.50 11.07
N TRP A 137 -1.75 0.16 11.16
CA TRP A 137 -2.82 -0.53 11.87
C TRP A 137 -2.97 -0.11 13.35
N PRO A 138 -1.92 0.21 14.15
CA PRO A 138 -2.13 0.64 15.54
C PRO A 138 -2.80 2.02 15.59
N LEU A 139 -2.39 2.93 14.70
CA LEU A 139 -3.01 4.25 14.57
C LEU A 139 -4.46 4.14 14.09
N ALA A 140 -4.72 3.24 13.14
CA ALA A 140 -6.08 2.97 12.66
C ALA A 140 -6.97 2.42 13.77
N LEU A 141 -6.45 1.52 14.60
CA LEU A 141 -7.16 0.94 15.73
C LEU A 141 -7.49 2.02 16.77
N MET A 142 -6.52 2.87 17.14
CA MET A 142 -6.76 4.00 18.04
C MET A 142 -7.80 4.97 17.46
N ALA A 143 -7.71 5.32 16.19
CA ALA A 143 -8.70 6.19 15.55
C ALA A 143 -10.10 5.56 15.57
N ALA A 144 -10.20 4.25 15.35
CA ALA A 144 -11.46 3.51 15.36
C ALA A 144 -12.12 3.44 16.76
N THR A 145 -11.35 3.47 17.84
CA THR A 145 -11.90 3.49 19.22
C THR A 145 -12.37 4.88 19.64
N MET A 146 -11.78 5.95 19.08
CA MET A 146 -12.13 7.33 19.42
C MET A 146 -13.48 7.79 18.85
N SER A 147 -13.87 7.30 17.67
CA SER A 147 -15.10 7.75 17.01
C SER A 147 -15.76 6.69 16.13
N ARG A 148 -17.10 6.65 16.17
CA ARG A 148 -17.92 5.83 15.25
C ARG A 148 -17.67 6.18 13.79
N HIS A 149 -17.31 7.43 13.49
CA HIS A 149 -16.99 7.88 12.14
C HIS A 149 -15.68 7.28 11.64
N PHE A 150 -14.59 7.43 12.38
CA PHE A 150 -13.30 6.83 12.03
C PHE A 150 -13.36 5.31 11.97
N ARG A 151 -14.16 4.67 12.84
CA ARG A 151 -14.43 3.23 12.74
C ARG A 151 -15.05 2.85 11.39
N ARG A 152 -16.02 3.62 10.89
CA ARG A 152 -16.61 3.40 9.55
C ARG A 152 -15.57 3.61 8.46
N VAL A 153 -14.75 4.65 8.55
CA VAL A 153 -13.68 4.90 7.56
C VAL A 153 -12.70 3.73 7.49
N VAL A 154 -12.23 3.24 8.63
CA VAL A 154 -11.32 2.08 8.71
C VAL A 154 -11.98 0.82 8.15
N LEU A 155 -13.25 0.55 8.50
CA LEU A 155 -13.99 -0.60 7.97
C LEU A 155 -14.18 -0.52 6.46
N VAL A 156 -14.58 0.64 5.93
CA VAL A 156 -14.73 0.84 4.48
C VAL A 156 -13.40 0.67 3.78
N ALA A 157 -12.32 1.27 4.30
CA ALA A 157 -10.97 1.09 3.74
C ALA A 157 -10.57 -0.40 3.73
N ALA A 158 -10.84 -1.11 4.83
CA ALA A 158 -10.48 -2.52 4.96
C ALA A 158 -11.25 -3.42 3.98
N VAL A 159 -12.55 -3.20 3.83
CA VAL A 159 -13.39 -3.96 2.88
C VAL A 159 -13.04 -3.61 1.44
N MET A 160 -12.91 -2.33 1.11
CA MET A 160 -12.62 -1.88 -0.25
C MET A 160 -11.26 -2.38 -0.75
N ASP A 161 -10.22 -2.26 0.07
CA ASP A 161 -8.89 -2.79 -0.26
C ASP A 161 -8.92 -4.31 -0.48
N GLY A 162 -9.65 -5.04 0.36
CA GLY A 162 -9.77 -6.49 0.23
C GLY A 162 -10.60 -6.96 -0.96
N VAL A 163 -11.73 -6.31 -1.24
CA VAL A 163 -12.59 -6.63 -2.39
C VAL A 163 -11.86 -6.34 -3.70
N VAL A 164 -11.18 -5.20 -3.81
CA VAL A 164 -10.45 -4.84 -5.02
C VAL A 164 -9.28 -5.79 -5.27
N ASP A 165 -8.55 -6.17 -4.21
CA ASP A 165 -7.45 -7.14 -4.34
C ASP A 165 -7.97 -8.54 -4.69
N TRP A 166 -9.11 -8.97 -4.13
CA TRP A 166 -9.76 -10.22 -4.52
C TRP A 166 -10.18 -10.21 -6.00
N LEU A 167 -10.86 -9.14 -6.46
CA LEU A 167 -11.29 -9.00 -7.85
C LEU A 167 -10.11 -9.01 -8.83
N ARG A 168 -8.96 -8.46 -8.45
CA ARG A 168 -7.75 -8.48 -9.29
C ARG A 168 -7.10 -9.85 -9.40
N ARG A 169 -7.28 -10.71 -8.38
CA ARG A 169 -6.60 -12.00 -8.30
C ARG A 169 -7.48 -13.18 -8.70
N ARG A 170 -8.80 -13.06 -8.57
CA ARG A 170 -9.75 -14.14 -8.86
C ARG A 170 -9.58 -14.69 -10.29
N ASP A 171 -9.29 -13.81 -11.25
CA ASP A 171 -9.17 -14.15 -12.68
C ASP A 171 -7.74 -14.57 -13.07
N ALA A 172 -6.79 -14.52 -12.12
CA ALA A 172 -5.38 -14.87 -12.31
C ALA A 172 -5.00 -16.24 -11.73
N VAL A 173 -5.94 -16.89 -11.04
CA VAL A 173 -5.76 -18.24 -10.52
C VAL A 173 -6.04 -19.22 -11.66
N GLY A 174 -5.09 -20.11 -11.95
CA GLY A 174 -5.27 -21.13 -13.00
C GLY A 174 -6.44 -22.06 -12.70
N ASP A 175 -6.98 -22.69 -13.74
CA ASP A 175 -8.20 -23.51 -13.68
C ASP A 175 -8.12 -24.69 -12.68
N ASP A 176 -6.92 -25.06 -12.24
CA ASP A 176 -6.64 -26.19 -11.36
C ASP A 176 -6.79 -25.90 -9.85
N VAL A 177 -7.11 -24.67 -9.44
CA VAL A 177 -7.16 -24.27 -8.03
C VAL A 177 -8.53 -23.72 -7.65
N GLU A 178 -9.10 -24.25 -6.55
CA GLU A 178 -10.39 -23.80 -6.04
C GLU A 178 -10.33 -22.31 -5.62
N PRO A 179 -11.20 -21.44 -6.15
CA PRO A 179 -11.18 -20.02 -5.81
C PRO A 179 -11.53 -19.80 -4.33
N ILE A 180 -10.70 -19.05 -3.63
CA ILE A 180 -11.00 -18.64 -2.26
C ILE A 180 -12.21 -17.69 -2.29
N GLY A 181 -13.27 -18.07 -1.59
CA GLY A 181 -14.47 -17.24 -1.44
C GLY A 181 -14.16 -15.87 -0.83
N LEU A 182 -14.91 -14.84 -1.24
CA LEU A 182 -14.68 -13.45 -0.83
C LEU A 182 -14.55 -13.26 0.70
N PRO A 183 -15.44 -13.80 1.56
CA PRO A 183 -15.33 -13.60 3.01
C PRO A 183 -14.03 -14.16 3.59
N THR A 184 -13.67 -15.38 3.19
CA THR A 184 -12.43 -16.04 3.61
C THR A 184 -11.21 -15.25 3.15
N TYR A 185 -11.22 -14.77 1.91
CA TYR A 185 -10.16 -13.94 1.37
C TYR A 185 -9.95 -12.66 2.17
N LEU A 186 -11.05 -11.96 2.49
CA LEU A 186 -11.00 -10.73 3.29
C LEU A 186 -10.35 -10.98 4.65
N VAL A 187 -10.78 -12.04 5.35
CA VAL A 187 -10.20 -12.41 6.65
C VAL A 187 -8.72 -12.72 6.50
N LEU A 188 -8.33 -13.62 5.58
CA LEU A 188 -6.94 -14.00 5.36
C LEU A 188 -6.06 -12.79 5.03
N LYS A 189 -6.55 -11.86 4.20
CA LYS A 189 -5.83 -10.62 3.88
C LYS A 189 -5.63 -9.74 5.10
N ARG A 190 -6.63 -9.61 5.98
CA ARG A 190 -6.48 -8.84 7.24
C ARG A 190 -5.50 -9.51 8.20
N VAL A 191 -5.50 -10.84 8.28
CA VAL A 191 -4.53 -11.57 9.10
C VAL A 191 -3.10 -11.42 8.52
N ASP A 192 -2.93 -11.46 7.19
CA ASP A 192 -1.64 -11.15 6.53
C ASP A 192 -1.15 -9.74 6.87
N ASP A 193 -2.02 -8.75 6.72
CA ASP A 193 -1.67 -7.35 6.97
C ASP A 193 -1.30 -7.09 8.43
N LEU A 194 -2.02 -7.71 9.38
CA LEU A 194 -1.69 -7.66 10.80
C LEU A 194 -0.38 -8.38 11.12
N ALA A 195 -0.14 -9.57 10.55
CA ALA A 195 1.10 -10.30 10.77
C ALA A 195 2.32 -9.51 10.25
N TYR A 196 2.23 -8.97 9.04
CA TYR A 196 3.26 -8.10 8.49
C TYR A 196 3.41 -6.82 9.33
N GLY A 197 2.31 -6.16 9.68
CA GLY A 197 2.31 -4.95 10.49
C GLY A 197 2.94 -5.17 11.86
N LEU A 198 2.65 -6.27 12.54
CA LEU A 198 3.28 -6.65 13.82
C LEU A 198 4.79 -6.79 13.66
N GLY A 199 5.24 -7.49 12.62
CA GLY A 199 6.65 -7.60 12.27
C GLY A 199 7.33 -6.25 12.06
N LEU A 200 6.68 -5.37 11.29
CA LEU A 200 7.15 -4.01 11.00
C LEU A 200 7.33 -3.18 12.27
N TRP A 201 6.29 -3.10 13.10
CA TRP A 201 6.33 -2.34 14.34
C TRP A 201 7.33 -2.92 15.34
N TRP A 202 7.46 -4.25 15.40
CA TRP A 202 8.50 -4.91 16.18
C TRP A 202 9.91 -4.51 15.70
N GLY A 203 10.14 -4.51 14.38
CA GLY A 203 11.40 -4.05 13.79
C GLY A 203 11.69 -2.59 14.12
N VAL A 204 10.70 -1.71 14.01
CA VAL A 204 10.81 -0.28 14.35
C VAL A 204 11.18 -0.08 15.82
N LEU A 205 10.55 -0.81 16.73
CA LEU A 205 10.83 -0.74 18.17
C LEU A 205 12.24 -1.28 18.49
N ARG A 206 12.64 -2.40 17.89
CA ARG A 206 13.95 -3.03 18.11
C ARG A 206 15.10 -2.17 17.62
N GLU A 207 14.99 -1.63 16.41
CA GLU A 207 16.02 -0.76 15.81
C GLU A 207 15.90 0.71 16.27
N ARG A 208 14.86 1.05 17.04
CA ARG A 208 14.50 2.41 17.46
C ARG A 208 14.45 3.41 16.30
N ASN A 209 13.99 2.95 15.13
CA ASN A 209 14.01 3.72 13.90
C ASN A 209 12.64 3.74 13.23
N VAL A 210 11.98 4.90 13.29
CA VAL A 210 10.66 5.14 12.69
C VAL A 210 10.71 5.44 11.19
N ARG A 211 11.90 5.49 10.57
CA ARG A 211 12.05 5.83 9.15
C ARG A 211 11.32 4.86 8.23
N ALA A 212 11.23 3.58 8.60
CA ALA A 212 10.42 2.58 7.89
C ALA A 212 8.91 2.87 7.88
N LEU A 213 8.43 3.78 8.74
CA LEU A 213 7.03 4.23 8.80
C LEU A 213 6.83 5.59 8.11
N LYS A 214 7.89 6.25 7.63
CA LYS A 214 7.77 7.60 7.07
C LYS A 214 7.26 7.54 5.63
N PRO A 215 6.09 8.12 5.31
CA PRO A 215 5.61 8.18 3.94
C PRO A 215 6.49 9.13 3.12
N GLN A 216 6.70 8.80 1.84
CA GLN A 216 7.33 9.69 0.87
C GLN A 216 6.26 10.50 0.15
N ILE A 217 6.25 11.80 0.39
CA ILE A 217 5.30 12.73 -0.23
C ILE A 217 5.96 13.33 -1.46
N ARG A 218 5.43 13.06 -2.65
CA ARG A 218 5.87 13.68 -3.90
C ARG A 218 5.15 15.02 -4.10
N SER A 219 5.90 16.06 -4.46
CA SER A 219 5.40 17.42 -4.78
C SER A 219 4.86 17.51 -6.20
#